data_AF-A0A914EM32-F1
#
_entry.id   AF-A0A914EM32-F1
#
_cell.length_a   1.000
_cell.length_b   1.000
_cell.length_c   1.000
_cell.angle_alpha   90.00
_cell.angle_beta   90.00
_cell.angle_gamma   90.00
#
_symmetry.space_group_name_H-M   'P 1'
#
loop_
_entity.id
_entity.type
_entity.pdbx_description
1 polymer ?
#
loop_
_entity_poly.entity_id
_entity_poly.type
_entity_poly.pdbx_seq_one_letter_code
_entity_poly.pdbx_strand_id
1 'polypeptide(L)'
;MFEVFSCGQIPYPDVNTFEELIEYLKTDRQMVCPQTATNEAYEIMLRCWQANPDSRPSFEELAQQLHMILSGITVSYGYIESKAE
;
A
#
# COMPACT_ATOMS: atom_id res chain seq x y z
N MET A 1 4.02 2.83 -0.11
CA MET A 1 3.78 1.37 -0.22
C MET A 1 4.03 0.86 -1.63
N PHE A 2 3.41 1.44 -2.68
CA PHE A 2 3.68 1.05 -4.07
C PHE A 2 5.17 0.92 -4.37
N GLU A 3 5.96 1.97 -4.11
CA GLU A 3 7.41 1.98 -4.37
C GLU A 3 8.18 0.87 -3.64
N VAL A 4 7.73 0.46 -2.44
CA VAL A 4 8.37 -0.62 -1.68
C VAL A 4 8.13 -1.96 -2.37
N PHE A 5 6.87 -2.25 -2.73
CA PHE A 5 6.49 -3.51 -3.37
C PHE A 5 6.77 -3.56 -4.88
N SER A 6 7.03 -2.43 -5.52
CA SER A 6 7.51 -2.36 -6.89
C SER A 6 9.04 -2.38 -6.98
N CYS A 7 9.74 -2.49 -5.85
CA CYS A 7 11.21 -2.41 -5.77
C CYS A 7 11.77 -1.11 -6.36
N GLY A 8 11.10 0.01 -6.10
CA GLY A 8 11.53 1.35 -6.50
C GLY A 8 11.11 1.76 -7.90
N GLN A 9 10.10 1.12 -8.52
CA GLN A 9 9.55 1.61 -9.78
C GLN A 9 8.91 2.98 -9.61
N ILE A 10 8.98 3.78 -10.67
CA ILE A 10 8.40 5.11 -10.73
C ILE A 10 6.87 5.01 -10.72
N PRO A 11 6.18 5.68 -9.79
CA PRO A 11 4.73 5.80 -9.80
C PRO A 11 4.24 6.48 -11.09
N TYR A 12 3.18 5.96 -11.71
CA TYR A 12 2.57 6.52 -12.92
C TYR A 12 3.58 6.83 -14.05
N PRO A 13 4.31 5.82 -14.56
CA PRO A 13 5.42 6.04 -15.50
C PRO A 13 4.99 6.68 -16.83
N ASP A 14 3.71 6.55 -17.20
CA ASP A 14 3.16 7.08 -18.46
C ASP A 14 2.63 8.52 -18.33
N VAL A 15 2.63 9.09 -17.12
CA VAL A 15 2.11 10.42 -16.84
C VAL A 15 3.26 11.41 -16.76
N ASN A 16 3.26 12.40 -17.66
CA ASN A 16 4.41 13.28 -17.86
C ASN A 16 4.30 14.62 -17.12
N THR A 17 3.10 15.00 -16.70
CA THR A 17 2.82 16.29 -16.06
C THR A 17 1.94 16.14 -14.81
N PHE A 18 2.01 17.13 -13.92
CA PHE A 18 1.19 17.14 -12.71
C PHE A 18 -0.30 17.32 -13.03
N GLU A 19 -0.63 18.12 -14.05
CA GLU A 19 -2.00 18.31 -14.52
C GLU A 19 -2.59 17.01 -15.08
N GLU A 20 -1.82 16.27 -15.89
CA GLU A 20 -2.22 14.95 -16.40
C GLU A 20 -2.44 13.95 -15.26
N LEU A 21 -1.59 13.99 -14.22
CA LEU A 21 -1.76 13.15 -13.02
C LEU A 21 -3.09 13.45 -12.32
N ILE A 22 -3.42 14.73 -12.13
CA ILE A 22 -4.68 15.12 -11.50
C ILE A 22 -5.87 14.62 -12.33
N GLU A 23 -5.86 14.80 -13.65
CA GLU A 23 -6.94 14.32 -14.52
C GLU A 23 -7.04 12.79 -14.51
N TYR A 24 -5.92 12.08 -14.49
CA TYR A 24 -5.88 10.64 -14.36
C TYR A 24 -6.55 10.18 -13.05
N LEU A 25 -6.16 10.77 -11.92
CA LEU A 25 -6.69 10.41 -10.59
C LEU A 25 -8.18 10.75 -10.42
N LYS A 26 -8.68 11.81 -11.07
CA LYS A 26 -10.11 12.16 -11.06
C LYS A 26 -10.99 11.10 -11.72
N THR A 27 -10.43 10.22 -12.55
CA THR A 27 -11.18 9.14 -13.22
C THR A 27 -11.22 7.83 -12.42
N ASP A 28 -10.99 7.90 -11.10
CA ASP A 28 -10.87 6.75 -10.18
C ASP A 28 -9.83 5.71 -10.61
N ARG A 29 -8.85 6.14 -11.41
CA ARG A 29 -7.72 5.29 -11.79
C ARG A 29 -6.64 5.36 -10.72
N GLN A 30 -6.16 4.19 -10.33
CA GLN A 30 -5.08 4.02 -9.36
C GLN A 30 -3.96 3.18 -9.97
N MET A 31 -2.80 3.17 -9.32
CA MET A 31 -1.70 2.27 -9.70
C MET A 31 -2.14 0.81 -9.64
N VAL A 32 -1.67 0.03 -10.61
CA VAL A 32 -1.87 -1.42 -10.62
C VAL A 32 -1.12 -2.05 -9.44
N CYS A 33 -1.65 -3.16 -8.92
CA CYS A 33 -0.98 -3.96 -7.89
C CYS A 33 0.44 -4.35 -8.33
N PRO A 34 1.50 -3.97 -7.57
CA PRO A 34 2.85 -4.42 -7.84
C PRO A 34 2.98 -5.94 -7.74
N GLN A 35 3.84 -6.56 -8.56
CA GLN A 35 3.98 -8.02 -8.63
C GLN A 35 4.36 -8.68 -7.30
N THR A 36 5.05 -7.97 -6.40
CA THR A 36 5.48 -8.52 -5.11
C THR A 36 4.54 -8.18 -3.95
N ALA A 37 3.50 -7.38 -4.20
CA ALA A 37 2.51 -7.06 -3.18
C ALA A 37 1.57 -8.24 -2.95
N THR A 38 1.26 -8.53 -1.69
CA THR A 38 0.15 -9.43 -1.35
C THR A 38 -1.18 -8.70 -1.54
N ASN A 39 -2.27 -9.46 -1.63
CA ASN A 39 -3.62 -8.89 -1.75
C ASN A 39 -3.93 -7.96 -0.58
N GLU A 40 -3.57 -8.36 0.64
CA GLU A 40 -3.79 -7.58 1.85
C GLU A 40 -3.02 -6.25 1.81
N ALA A 41 -1.76 -6.28 1.36
CA ALA A 41 -0.96 -5.06 1.21
C ALA A 41 -1.57 -4.12 0.16
N TYR A 42 -2.07 -4.66 -0.96
CA TYR A 42 -2.71 -3.88 -2.01
C TYR A 42 -4.07 -3.30 -1.57
N GLU A 43 -4.87 -4.04 -0.79
CA GLU A 43 -6.10 -3.53 -0.18
C GLU A 43 -5.83 -2.32 0.71
N ILE A 44 -4.75 -2.33 1.51
CA ILE A 44 -4.33 -1.16 2.28
C ILE A 44 -3.99 0.01 1.33
N MET A 45 -3.30 -0.24 0.22
CA MET A 45 -3.00 0.81 -0.76
C MET A 45 -4.28 1.44 -1.32
N LEU A 46 -5.26 0.64 -1.71
CA LEU A 46 -6.56 1.11 -2.21
C LEU A 46 -7.35 1.91 -1.17
N ARG A 47 -7.26 1.52 0.11
CA ARG A 47 -7.85 2.31 1.21
C ARG A 47 -7.15 3.65 1.40
N CYS A 48 -5.82 3.71 1.26
CA CYS A 48 -5.08 4.97 1.31
C CYS A 48 -5.43 5.91 0.15
N TRP A 49 -5.82 5.36 -1.01
CA TRP A 49 -6.10 6.12 -2.22
C TRP A 49 -7.59 6.46 -2.43
N GLN A 50 -8.43 6.34 -1.40
CA GLN A 50 -9.83 6.74 -1.50
C GLN A 50 -9.96 8.22 -1.93
N ALA A 51 -10.85 8.48 -2.88
CA ALA A 51 -11.10 9.83 -3.38
C ALA A 51 -11.54 10.77 -2.25
N ASN A 52 -12.43 10.29 -1.38
CA ASN A 52 -12.82 10.99 -0.16
C ASN A 52 -11.71 10.90 0.91
N PRO A 53 -11.12 12.03 1.35
CA PRO A 53 -10.12 12.03 2.41
C PRO A 53 -10.61 11.43 3.73
N ASP A 54 -11.89 11.64 4.08
CA ASP A 54 -12.46 11.15 5.35
C ASP A 54 -12.67 9.62 5.34
N SER A 55 -12.66 9.00 4.16
CA SER A 55 -12.72 7.54 4.01
C SER A 55 -11.35 6.87 4.11
N ARG A 56 -10.26 7.64 4.19
CA ARG A 56 -8.90 7.11 4.29
C ARG A 56 -8.60 6.67 5.72
N PRO A 57 -7.88 5.56 5.92
CA PRO A 57 -7.46 5.14 7.25
C PRO A 57 -6.50 6.14 7.87
N SER A 58 -6.58 6.27 9.18
CA SER A 58 -5.57 6.96 9.98
C SER A 58 -4.24 6.20 9.98
N PHE A 59 -3.15 6.89 10.31
CA PHE A 59 -1.85 6.24 10.45
C PHE A 59 -1.83 5.17 11.57
N GLU A 60 -2.62 5.34 12.62
CA GLU A 60 -2.73 4.36 13.70
C GLU A 60 -3.35 3.05 13.18
N GLU A 61 -4.46 3.13 12.44
CA GLU A 61 -5.08 1.97 11.80
C GLU A 61 -4.14 1.30 10.80
N LEU A 62 -3.39 2.09 10.02
CA LEU A 62 -2.40 1.59 9.07
C LEU A 62 -1.27 0.82 9.76
N ALA A 63 -0.74 1.37 10.86
CA ALA A 63 0.32 0.73 11.62
C ALA A 63 -0.14 -0.61 12.21
N GLN A 64 -1.35 -0.66 12.76
CA GLN A 64 -1.95 -1.89 13.28
C GLN A 64 -2.13 -2.94 12.17
N GLN A 65 -2.70 -2.56 11.03
CA GLN A 65 -2.91 -3.47 9.90
C GLN A 65 -1.57 -4.01 9.35
N LEU A 66 -0.58 -3.15 9.18
CA LEU A 66 0.76 -3.56 8.74
C LEU A 66 1.43 -4.48 9.75
N HIS A 67 1.29 -4.22 11.05
CA HIS A 67 1.79 -5.10 12.09
C HIS A 67 1.16 -6.50 11.98
N MET A 68 -0.15 -6.59 11.80
CA MET A 68 -0.84 -7.88 11.64
C MET A 68 -0.34 -8.67 10.42
N ILE A 69 -0.19 -8.00 9.27
CA ILE A 69 0.35 -8.62 8.05
C ILE A 69 1.78 -9.14 8.29
N LEU A 70 2.65 -8.30 8.87
CA LEU A 70 4.05 -8.66 9.13
C LEU A 70 4.17 -9.79 10.13
N SER A 71 3.35 -9.80 11.20
CA SER A 71 3.31 -10.89 12.18
C SER A 71 2.86 -12.20 11.54
N GLY A 72 1.84 -12.18 10.66
CA GLY A 72 1.41 -13.36 9.90
C GLY A 72 2.51 -13.92 8.99
N ILE A 73 3.22 -13.04 8.28
CA ILE A 73 4.38 -13.42 7.44
C ILE A 73 5.51 -13.99 8.30
N THR A 74 5.82 -13.35 9.42
CA THR A 74 6.87 -13.76 10.36
C THR A 74 6.65 -15.19 10.83
N VAL A 75 5.41 -15.52 11.23
CA VAL A 75 5.02 -16.90 11.58
C VAL A 75 5.13 -17.85 10.38
N SER A 76 4.65 -17.46 9.20
CA SER A 76 4.67 -18.31 7.99
C SER A 76 6.09 -18.65 7.50
N TYR A 77 7.04 -17.72 7.63
CA TYR A 77 8.42 -17.92 7.21
C TYR A 77 9.30 -18.53 8.33
N GLY A 78 8.71 -18.84 9.50
CA GLY A 78 9.42 -19.45 10.63
C GLY A 78 10.38 -18.49 11.35
N TYR A 79 10.20 -17.18 11.18
CA TYR A 79 10.84 -16.19 12.05
C TYR A 79 10.05 -16.18 13.38
N ILE A 80 10.56 -16.83 14.41
CA ILE A 80 9.84 -17.05 15.68
C ILE A 80 9.76 -15.74 16.50
N GLU A 81 8.66 -15.56 17.22
CA GLU A 81 8.37 -14.45 18.14
C GLU A 81 9.54 -14.08 19.06
N SER A 82 9.82 -12.78 19.19
CA SER A 82 10.56 -12.27 20.33
C SER A 82 9.73 -12.53 21.58
N LYS A 83 10.22 -13.39 22.48
CA LYS A 83 9.76 -13.39 23.87
C LYS A 83 9.87 -11.97 24.40
N ALA A 84 8.73 -11.34 24.67
CA ALA A 84 8.69 -10.23 25.61
C ALA A 84 8.92 -10.82 27.00
N GLU A 85 10.13 -10.63 27.53
CA GLU A 85 10.40 -10.67 28.97
C GLU A 85 10.08 -9.29 29.58
#